data_AF-A0AAP5D5Y1-F1
#
_entry.id   AF-A0AAP5D5Y1-F1
#
_cell.length_a   1.000
_cell.length_b   1.000
_cell.length_c   1.000
_cell.angle_alpha   90.00
_cell.angle_beta   90.00
_cell.angle_gamma   90.00
#
_symmetry.space_group_name_H-M   'P 1'
#
loop_
_entity.id
_entity.type
_entity.pdbx_description
1 polymer ?
#
loop_
_entity_poly.entity_id
_entity_poly.type
_entity_poly.pdbx_seq_one_letter_code
_entity_poly.pdbx_strand_id
1 'polypeptide(L)'
;MIKFHYHTAPKDVPHADIAKGDPLCHAYSDTSVEELVAWGREHGLRPEWIDHNHTLPHFDLHGESLELAGPGVGRRELVRDIREWRRRQGRATAG
;
A
#
# COMPACT_ATOMS: atom_id res chain seq x y z
N MET A 1 -0.26 -1.66 11.89
CA MET A 1 -1.20 -0.51 11.75
C MET A 1 -1.27 -0.09 10.29
N ILE A 2 -2.41 0.43 9.86
CA ILE A 2 -2.55 0.95 8.50
C ILE A 2 -1.81 2.28 8.37
N LYS A 3 -1.01 2.40 7.32
CA LYS A 3 -0.21 3.57 6.98
C LYS A 3 -0.40 3.92 5.52
N PHE A 4 -0.14 5.19 5.21
CA PHE A 4 -0.40 5.78 3.91
C PHE A 4 0.89 6.40 3.38
N HIS A 5 1.26 6.12 2.13
CA HIS A 5 2.39 6.80 1.48
C HIS A 5 1.94 7.40 0.16
N TYR A 6 1.91 8.73 0.11
CA TYR A 6 1.56 9.47 -1.09
C TYR A 6 2.74 9.58 -2.05
N HIS A 7 2.44 9.41 -3.33
CA HIS A 7 3.34 9.66 -4.44
C HIS A 7 2.52 10.08 -5.65
N THR A 8 3.18 10.22 -6.80
CA THR A 8 2.50 10.48 -8.07
C THR A 8 2.72 9.33 -9.04
N ALA A 9 1.77 9.15 -9.94
CA ALA A 9 1.86 8.17 -11.01
C ALA A 9 3.09 8.45 -11.90
N PRO A 10 4.05 7.50 -12.04
CA PRO A 10 5.27 7.73 -12.80
C PRO A 10 5.05 7.69 -14.31
N LYS A 11 3.93 7.10 -14.76
CA LYS A 11 3.53 6.88 -16.14
C LYS A 11 1.99 6.80 -16.22
N ASP A 12 1.47 6.88 -17.43
CA ASP A 12 0.04 6.65 -17.67
C ASP A 12 -0.32 5.18 -17.41
N VAL A 13 -1.50 4.96 -16.81
CA VAL A 13 -2.09 3.64 -16.56
C VAL A 13 -3.52 3.66 -17.10
N PRO A 14 -3.71 3.51 -18.44
CA PRO A 14 -5.01 3.76 -19.08
C PRO A 14 -6.15 2.87 -18.58
N HIS A 15 -5.86 1.63 -18.18
CA HIS A 15 -6.88 0.69 -17.70
C HIS A 15 -7.44 1.05 -16.32
N ALA A 16 -6.76 1.94 -15.59
CA ALA A 16 -7.18 2.45 -14.29
C ALA A 16 -7.61 3.92 -14.34
N ASP A 17 -7.65 4.52 -15.55
CA ASP A 17 -7.90 5.95 -15.77
C ASP A 17 -6.97 6.87 -14.95
N ILE A 18 -5.69 6.52 -14.90
CA ILE A 18 -4.65 7.29 -14.20
C ILE A 18 -3.68 7.88 -15.23
N ALA A 19 -3.51 9.19 -15.20
CA ALA A 19 -2.51 9.92 -15.97
C ALA A 19 -1.19 10.06 -15.18
N LYS A 20 -0.07 10.18 -15.90
CA LYS A 20 1.21 10.52 -15.29
C LYS A 20 1.09 11.81 -14.48
N GLY A 21 1.54 11.76 -13.23
CA GLY A 21 1.49 12.90 -12.31
C GLY A 21 0.28 12.89 -11.38
N ASP A 22 -0.72 12.05 -11.64
CA ASP A 22 -1.89 11.93 -10.77
C ASP A 22 -1.49 11.49 -9.35
N PRO A 23 -2.18 11.99 -8.32
CA PRO A 23 -1.93 11.60 -6.95
C PRO A 23 -2.30 10.14 -6.73
N LEU A 24 -1.40 9.41 -6.09
CA LEU A 24 -1.59 8.03 -5.68
C LEU A 24 -1.21 7.89 -4.20
N CYS A 25 -1.78 6.90 -3.53
CA CYS A 25 -1.43 6.58 -2.17
C CYS A 25 -1.33 5.06 -1.98
N HIS A 26 -0.18 4.58 -1.54
CA HIS A 26 -0.07 3.21 -1.06
C HIS A 26 -0.65 3.13 0.35
N ALA A 27 -1.77 2.43 0.51
CA ALA A 27 -2.29 2.04 1.82
C ALA A 27 -1.77 0.65 2.20
N TYR A 28 -1.03 0.55 3.29
CA TYR A 28 -0.33 -0.69 3.66
C TYR A 28 -0.39 -0.93 5.16
N SER A 29 -0.15 -2.17 5.59
CA SER A 29 0.11 -2.48 7.00
C SER A 29 1.60 -2.74 7.23
N ASP A 30 2.17 -2.14 8.27
CA ASP A 30 3.54 -2.39 8.70
C ASP A 30 3.71 -3.64 9.56
N THR A 31 2.61 -4.34 9.85
CA THR A 31 2.56 -5.49 10.78
C THR A 31 2.06 -6.77 10.13
N SER A 32 0.95 -6.77 9.37
CA SER A 32 0.42 -7.99 8.76
C SER A 32 -0.55 -7.75 7.58
N VAL A 33 -0.68 -8.72 6.68
CA VAL A 33 -1.63 -8.65 5.55
C VAL A 33 -3.07 -8.74 6.03
N GLU A 34 -3.33 -9.50 7.09
CA GLU A 34 -4.66 -9.70 7.66
C GLU A 34 -5.27 -8.37 8.14
N GLU A 35 -4.47 -7.50 8.75
CA GLU A 35 -4.92 -6.15 9.11
C GLU A 35 -5.26 -5.31 7.87
N LEU A 36 -4.44 -5.40 6.82
CA LEU A 36 -4.68 -4.69 5.56
C LEU A 36 -5.98 -5.18 4.89
N VAL A 37 -6.22 -6.49 4.90
CA VAL A 37 -7.45 -7.11 4.40
C VAL A 37 -8.67 -6.66 5.21
N ALA A 38 -8.56 -6.64 6.54
CA ALA A 38 -9.64 -6.19 7.41
C ALA A 38 -10.00 -4.72 7.12
N TRP A 39 -9.00 -3.84 7.08
CA TRP A 39 -9.18 -2.44 6.74
C TRP A 39 -9.77 -2.26 5.33
N GLY A 40 -9.29 -3.02 4.35
CA GLY A 40 -9.82 -2.96 2.99
C GLY A 40 -11.31 -3.31 2.94
N ARG A 41 -11.72 -4.39 3.62
CA ARG A 41 -13.13 -4.81 3.67
C ARG A 41 -14.05 -3.76 4.30
N GLU A 42 -13.59 -3.08 5.35
CA GLU A 42 -14.35 -2.00 6.00
C GLU A 42 -14.64 -0.83 5.04
N HIS A 43 -13.77 -0.61 4.06
CA HIS A 43 -13.89 0.46 3.06
C HIS A 43 -14.37 -0.04 1.69
N GLY A 44 -14.86 -1.28 1.60
CA GLY A 44 -15.35 -1.87 0.35
C GLY A 44 -14.27 -2.27 -0.66
N LEU A 45 -13.00 -2.28 -0.26
CA LEU A 45 -11.89 -2.77 -1.08
C LEU A 45 -11.82 -4.30 -1.03
N ARG A 46 -11.55 -4.87 -2.19
CA ARG A 46 -11.44 -6.32 -2.38
C ARG A 46 -10.02 -6.82 -2.09
N PRO A 47 -9.81 -7.87 -1.27
CA PRO A 47 -8.47 -8.38 -0.94
C PRO A 47 -7.58 -8.69 -2.14
N GLU A 48 -8.16 -9.11 -3.26
CA GLU A 48 -7.47 -9.35 -4.53
C GLU A 48 -6.92 -8.10 -5.22
N TRP A 49 -7.26 -6.90 -4.74
CA TRP A 49 -6.66 -5.64 -5.20
C TRP A 49 -5.38 -5.29 -4.44
N ILE A 50 -4.98 -6.08 -3.44
CA ILE A 50 -3.69 -5.90 -2.77
C ILE A 50 -2.60 -6.29 -3.76
N ASP A 51 -1.67 -5.37 -4.05
CA ASP A 51 -0.48 -5.69 -4.81
C ASP A 51 0.54 -6.41 -3.92
N HIS A 52 0.78 -7.68 -4.26
CA HIS A 52 1.76 -8.54 -3.61
C HIS A 52 3.11 -8.60 -4.35
N ASN A 53 3.22 -8.03 -5.55
CA ASN A 53 4.44 -8.08 -6.37
C ASN A 53 5.51 -7.11 -5.85
N HIS A 54 5.10 -6.11 -5.09
CA HIS A 54 5.99 -5.20 -4.39
C HIS A 54 6.36 -5.70 -2.99
N THR A 55 7.41 -5.11 -2.42
CA THR A 55 7.98 -5.64 -1.17
C THR A 55 7.02 -5.61 0.00
N LEU A 56 6.17 -4.60 0.08
CA LEU A 56 5.20 -4.43 1.15
C LEU A 56 3.81 -4.51 0.51
N PRO A 57 2.97 -5.50 0.87
CA PRO A 57 1.62 -5.59 0.34
C PRO A 57 0.84 -4.31 0.64
N HIS A 58 0.17 -3.78 -0.37
CA HIS A 58 -0.55 -2.52 -0.27
C HIS A 58 -1.71 -2.46 -1.25
N PHE A 59 -2.68 -1.59 -0.97
CA PHE A 59 -3.62 -1.11 -1.97
C PHE A 59 -3.06 0.16 -2.64
N ASP A 60 -3.26 0.26 -3.95
CA ASP A 60 -3.10 1.51 -4.69
C ASP A 60 -4.40 2.31 -4.63
N LEU A 61 -4.41 3.39 -3.85
CA LEU A 61 -5.52 4.34 -3.81
C LEU A 61 -5.29 5.46 -4.82
N HIS A 62 -6.33 5.80 -5.57
CA HIS A 62 -6.33 6.79 -6.63
C HIS A 62 -7.77 7.31 -6.87
N GLY A 63 -7.90 8.49 -7.49
CA GLY A 63 -9.21 9.09 -7.72
C GLY A 63 -10.01 9.22 -6.42
N GLU A 64 -11.27 8.76 -6.41
CA GLU A 64 -12.16 8.81 -5.24
C GLU A 64 -11.65 7.99 -4.04
N SER A 65 -10.90 6.90 -4.27
CA SER A 65 -10.43 6.06 -3.16
C SER A 65 -9.30 6.72 -2.35
N LEU A 66 -8.75 7.85 -2.81
CA LEU A 66 -7.86 8.69 -2.01
C LEU A 66 -8.54 9.27 -0.78
N GLU A 67 -9.88 9.43 -0.78
CA GLU A 67 -10.63 9.92 0.38
C GLU A 67 -10.57 8.95 1.58
N LEU A 68 -10.23 7.68 1.33
CA LEU A 68 -10.01 6.66 2.36
C LEU A 68 -8.67 6.86 3.10
N ALA A 69 -7.74 7.60 2.50
CA ALA A 69 -6.40 7.74 3.02
C ALA A 69 -6.33 8.74 4.18
N GLY A 70 -5.62 8.35 5.25
CA GLY A 70 -5.29 9.22 6.37
C GLY A 70 -3.96 9.97 6.19
N PRO A 71 -3.42 10.57 7.26
CA PRO A 71 -2.12 11.24 7.23
C PRO A 71 -1.01 10.33 6.67
N GLY A 72 -0.26 10.89 5.71
CA GLY A 72 0.80 10.17 5.01
C GLY A 72 2.12 10.12 5.80
N VAL A 73 2.82 8.99 5.69
CA VAL A 73 4.20 8.86 6.13
C VAL A 73 5.17 9.31 5.04
N GLY A 74 6.28 9.89 5.48
CA GLY A 74 7.37 10.27 4.59
C GLY A 74 8.15 9.06 4.06
N ARG A 75 8.89 9.25 2.97
CA ARG A 75 9.71 8.21 2.33
C ARG A 75 10.68 7.49 3.29
N ARG A 76 11.25 8.21 4.26
CA ARG A 76 12.18 7.62 5.25
C ARG A 76 11.50 6.55 6.11
N GLU A 77 10.27 6.82 6.53
CA GLU A 77 9.49 5.88 7.31
C GLU A 77 9.04 4.69 6.47
N LEU A 78 8.51 4.93 5.26
CA LEU A 78 8.17 3.83 4.33
C LEU A 78 9.37 2.87 4.12
N VAL A 79 10.57 3.41 3.89
CA VAL A 79 11.77 2.59 3.70
C VAL A 79 12.12 1.77 4.95
N ARG A 80 11.90 2.32 6.15
CA ARG A 80 12.08 1.57 7.41
C ARG A 80 11.09 0.41 7.50
N ASP A 81 9.82 0.67 7.23
CA ASP A 81 8.74 -0.32 7.32
C ASP A 81 8.96 -1.47 6.30
N ILE A 82 9.34 -1.13 5.06
CA ILE A 82 9.75 -2.10 4.02
C ILE A 82 10.90 -3.00 4.50
N ARG A 83 11.92 -2.42 5.12
CA ARG A 83 13.07 -3.18 5.63
C ARG A 83 12.68 -4.10 6.77
N GLU A 84 11.78 -3.66 7.65
CA GLU A 84 11.24 -4.47 8.75
C GLU A 84 10.42 -5.64 8.23
N TRP A 85 9.53 -5.38 7.28
CA TRP A 85 8.73 -6.40 6.62
C TRP A 85 9.60 -7.51 6.04
N ARG A 86 10.63 -7.14 5.23
CA ARG A 86 11.58 -8.12 4.67
C ARG A 86 12.27 -8.95 5.75
N ARG A 87 12.67 -8.34 6.86
CA ARG A 87 13.31 -9.06 7.97
C ARG A 87 12.38 -10.09 8.61
N ARG A 88 11.07 -9.79 8.72
CA ARG A 88 10.07 -10.73 9.26
C ARG A 88 9.85 -11.90 8.31
N GLN A 89 9.73 -11.64 7.01
CA GLN A 89 9.55 -12.70 6.00
C GLN A 89 10.76 -13.64 5.93
N GLY A 90 11.99 -13.11 5.97
CA GLY A 90 13.21 -13.95 5.97
C GLY A 90 13.38 -14.81 7.22
N ARG A 91 12.80 -14.40 8.36
CA ARG A 91 12.76 -15.22 9.58
C ARG A 91 11.72 -16.34 9.49
N ALA A 92 10.61 -16.12 8.79
CA ALA A 92 9.55 -17.11 8.60
C ALA A 92 9.97 -18.28 7.68
N THR A 93 10.90 -18.05 6.74
CA THR A 93 11.43 -19.08 5.83
C THR A 93 12.61 -19.89 6.39
N ALA A 94 13.13 -19.54 7.57
CA ALA A 94 14.31 -20.15 8.17
C ALA A 94 14.00 -21.06 9.37
N GLY A 95 12.73 -21.45 9.54
CA GLY A 95 12.24 -22.32 10.62
C GLY A 95 11.74 -23.66 10.10
#